data_AF-A0A7X9AFI7-F1
#
_entry.id   AF-A0A7X9AFI7-F1
#
_cell.length_a   1.000
_cell.length_b   1.000
_cell.length_c   1.000
_cell.angle_alpha   90.00
_cell.angle_beta   90.00
_cell.angle_gamma   90.00
#
_symmetry.space_group_name_H-M   'P 1'
#
loop_
_entity.id
_entity.type
_entity.pdbx_description
1 polymer ?
#
loop_
_entity_poly.entity_id
_entity_poly.type
_entity_poly.pdbx_seq_one_letter_code
_entity_poly.pdbx_strand_id
1 'polypeptide(L)'
;MAPRLPPALIPPDRLQRIEQAAQCLPECYLAGLECRLVDRNQPVDLWICPALDAEPLRRAGTWLAGMPWEPLRPLARHLEGEGPPWPTHHGAWTLEFDLDTDEPLPMPSSFVTFGASAENQSPWQILQHLWEGSRGRAWEAKDRAALKNLLRRCPEGKLAGLGFLYPRTGSPARLMLAVPNAKALSGWLGRRHRQVEALFGGLAERLVAATAIHPKTESSISIEAYLWQAEAWSELAERLVRMGLCLPDRARALLLLTENRAPSGGAWCSLNHVKMALPSKGKASVKAYPAFGAENPGGFKAP
;
A
#
# COMPACT_ATOMS: atom_id res chain seq x y z
N MET A 1 -8.60 -19.82 1.79
CA MET A 1 -7.68 -18.93 1.03
C MET A 1 -6.65 -19.70 0.21
N ALA A 2 -5.89 -20.63 0.82
CA ALA A 2 -4.81 -21.38 0.15
C ALA A 2 -5.13 -22.02 -1.22
N PRO A 3 -6.33 -22.62 -1.49
CA PRO A 3 -6.59 -23.27 -2.78
C PRO A 3 -6.65 -22.33 -3.99
N ARG A 4 -6.80 -21.02 -3.74
CA ARG A 4 -6.98 -19.99 -4.78
C ARG A 4 -5.72 -19.17 -5.05
N LEU A 5 -4.64 -19.44 -4.31
CA LEU A 5 -3.38 -18.71 -4.40
C LEU A 5 -2.40 -19.47 -5.30
N PRO A 6 -2.01 -18.93 -6.47
CA PRO A 6 -1.09 -19.62 -7.36
C PRO A 6 0.29 -19.84 -6.68
N PRO A 7 0.80 -21.09 -6.62
CA PRO A 7 2.10 -21.38 -6.01
C PRO A 7 3.28 -20.63 -6.66
N ALA A 8 3.14 -20.23 -7.93
CA ALA A 8 4.13 -19.40 -8.61
C ALA A 8 4.27 -18.00 -7.99
N LEU A 9 3.22 -17.47 -7.36
CA LEU A 9 3.27 -16.17 -6.68
C LEU A 9 3.71 -16.29 -5.22
N ILE A 10 3.31 -17.39 -4.57
CA ILE A 10 3.53 -17.61 -3.13
C ILE A 10 4.10 -19.01 -2.94
N PRO A 11 5.42 -19.12 -2.78
CA PRO A 11 6.07 -20.38 -2.46
C PRO A 11 5.51 -21.00 -1.15
N PRO A 12 5.49 -22.34 -1.01
CA PRO A 12 4.90 -23.00 0.17
C PRO A 12 5.51 -22.58 1.52
N ASP A 13 6.82 -22.37 1.58
CA ASP A 13 7.52 -21.86 2.78
C ASP A 13 7.06 -20.44 3.16
N ARG A 14 6.75 -19.61 2.17
CA ARG A 14 6.19 -18.27 2.38
C ARG A 14 4.73 -18.33 2.78
N LEU A 15 3.96 -19.28 2.27
CA LEU A 15 2.57 -19.48 2.68
C LEU A 15 2.47 -19.80 4.18
N GLN A 16 3.32 -20.70 4.69
CA GLN A 16 3.35 -21.03 6.11
C GLN A 16 3.62 -19.79 6.99
N ARG A 17 4.55 -18.94 6.55
CA ARG A 17 4.88 -17.67 7.22
C ARG A 17 3.68 -16.71 7.25
N ILE A 18 2.97 -16.59 6.13
CA ILE A 18 1.75 -15.77 6.03
C ILE A 18 0.66 -16.31 6.95
N GLU A 19 0.48 -17.63 7.01
CA GLU A 19 -0.50 -18.28 7.88
C GLU A 19 -0.19 -18.05 9.36
N GLN A 20 1.08 -18.11 9.75
CA GLN A 20 1.53 -17.76 11.11
C GLN A 20 1.26 -16.28 11.43
N ALA A 21 1.62 -15.37 10.53
CA ALA A 21 1.33 -13.94 10.71
C ALA A 21 -0.19 -13.70 10.84
N ALA A 22 -1.00 -14.38 10.02
CA ALA A 22 -2.45 -14.27 10.01
C ALA A 22 -3.12 -14.67 11.34
N GLN A 23 -2.53 -15.61 12.09
CA GLN A 23 -3.01 -15.99 13.43
C GLN A 23 -2.82 -14.89 14.47
N CYS A 24 -1.94 -13.93 14.21
CA CYS A 24 -1.66 -12.79 15.09
C CYS A 24 -2.36 -11.50 14.64
N LEU A 25 -2.98 -11.49 13.45
CA LEU A 25 -3.65 -10.29 12.94
C LEU A 25 -4.94 -10.00 13.71
N PRO A 26 -5.33 -8.72 13.83
CA PRO A 26 -6.71 -8.41 14.17
C PRO A 26 -7.69 -8.91 13.12
N GLU A 27 -8.96 -8.85 13.51
CA GLU A 27 -10.05 -8.80 12.56
C GLU A 27 -9.80 -7.69 11.52
N CYS A 28 -9.93 -8.06 10.25
CA CYS A 28 -9.70 -7.18 9.11
C CYS A 28 -10.82 -7.35 8.09
N TYR A 29 -11.29 -6.24 7.51
CA TYR A 29 -12.30 -6.31 6.44
C TYR A 29 -11.64 -6.64 5.09
N LEU A 30 -10.36 -6.30 4.96
CA LEU A 30 -9.53 -6.56 3.78
C LEU A 30 -8.11 -6.91 4.23
N ALA A 31 -7.56 -7.93 3.62
CA ALA A 31 -6.16 -8.30 3.72
C ALA A 31 -5.61 -8.51 2.31
N GLY A 32 -4.30 -8.57 2.15
CA GLY A 32 -3.70 -8.86 0.87
C GLY A 32 -2.22 -9.12 1.00
N LEU A 33 -1.62 -9.47 -0.13
CA LEU A 33 -0.22 -9.83 -0.20
C LEU A 33 0.51 -8.89 -1.14
N GLU A 34 1.81 -8.69 -0.91
CA GLU A 34 2.70 -8.05 -1.88
C GLU A 34 3.64 -9.08 -2.49
N CYS A 35 3.32 -9.53 -3.69
CA CYS A 35 4.05 -10.56 -4.40
C CYS A 35 5.05 -9.92 -5.38
N ARG A 36 6.35 -9.93 -5.06
CA ARG A 36 7.38 -9.43 -5.98
C ARG A 36 7.52 -10.35 -7.19
N LEU A 37 7.69 -9.80 -8.40
CA LEU A 37 7.46 -10.57 -9.64
C LEU A 37 8.72 -11.09 -10.35
N VAL A 38 9.90 -10.57 -9.99
CA VAL A 38 11.13 -10.77 -10.80
C VAL A 38 11.92 -12.03 -10.42
N ASP A 39 11.64 -12.64 -9.27
CA ASP A 39 12.35 -13.82 -8.75
C ASP A 39 11.36 -14.76 -8.06
N ARG A 40 11.67 -16.06 -8.02
CA ARG A 40 10.88 -17.11 -7.34
C ARG A 40 11.10 -17.14 -5.83
N ASN A 41 12.30 -16.78 -5.36
CA ASN A 41 12.68 -16.86 -3.95
C ASN A 41 12.45 -15.55 -3.19
N GLN A 42 11.81 -14.59 -3.84
CA GLN A 42 11.53 -13.30 -3.24
C GLN A 42 10.43 -13.39 -2.18
N PRO A 43 10.54 -12.57 -1.13
CA PRO A 43 9.58 -12.61 -0.06
C PRO A 43 8.22 -12.06 -0.49
N VAL A 44 7.21 -12.51 0.23
CA VAL A 44 5.83 -12.08 0.10
C VAL A 44 5.45 -11.35 1.38
N ASP A 45 5.13 -10.07 1.23
CA ASP A 45 4.72 -9.23 2.36
C ASP A 45 3.21 -9.32 2.54
N LEU A 46 2.72 -8.94 3.71
CA LEU A 46 1.31 -8.94 4.05
C LEU A 46 0.85 -7.51 4.26
N TRP A 47 -0.35 -7.17 3.81
CA TRP A 47 -0.99 -5.93 4.21
C TRP A 47 -2.41 -6.21 4.67
N ILE A 48 -2.90 -5.39 5.59
CA ILE A 48 -4.28 -5.45 6.05
C ILE A 48 -4.87 -4.06 6.10
N CYS A 49 -6.18 -4.04 6.04
CA CYS A 49 -6.98 -2.94 6.53
C CYS A 49 -7.83 -3.47 7.69
N PRO A 50 -7.52 -3.05 8.94
CA PRO A 50 -8.23 -3.54 10.12
C PRO A 50 -9.74 -3.29 10.02
N ALA A 51 -10.54 -4.22 10.51
CA ALA A 51 -11.99 -4.11 10.62
C ALA A 51 -12.27 -3.13 11.74
N LEU A 52 -12.30 -1.87 11.34
CA LEU A 52 -12.79 -0.81 12.16
C LEU A 52 -14.23 -0.65 11.65
N ASP A 53 -15.21 -1.19 12.37
CA ASP A 53 -16.66 -1.08 12.07
C ASP A 53 -17.03 0.39 11.92
N ALA A 54 -18.01 0.83 11.12
CA ALA A 54 -18.35 2.24 10.81
C ALA A 54 -18.48 3.26 11.99
N GLU A 55 -18.30 2.81 13.24
CA GLU A 55 -17.98 3.54 14.46
C GLU A 55 -16.51 3.31 14.96
N PRO A 56 -15.49 3.45 14.08
CA PRO A 56 -14.38 2.48 13.91
C PRO A 56 -13.12 2.75 14.69
N LEU A 57 -12.76 4.01 14.75
CA LEU A 57 -11.45 4.41 15.20
C LEU A 57 -11.38 4.45 16.72
N ARG A 58 -12.54 4.33 17.42
CA ARG A 58 -12.68 4.33 18.89
C ARG A 58 -12.04 3.13 19.59
N ARG A 59 -11.58 2.11 18.86
CA ARG A 59 -10.92 0.92 19.44
C ARG A 59 -9.51 0.63 18.90
N ALA A 60 -8.94 1.51 18.06
CA ALA A 60 -7.62 1.33 17.47
C ALA A 60 -6.51 1.13 18.53
N GLY A 61 -6.56 1.90 19.62
CA GLY A 61 -5.67 1.84 20.77
C GLY A 61 -5.92 0.60 21.63
N THR A 62 -7.17 0.16 21.79
CA THR A 62 -7.49 -1.13 22.45
C THR A 62 -6.88 -2.30 21.68
N TRP A 63 -6.99 -2.28 20.35
CA TRP A 63 -6.39 -3.29 19.49
C TRP A 63 -4.85 -3.28 19.60
N LEU A 64 -4.22 -2.11 19.57
CA LEU A 64 -2.77 -1.98 19.69
C LEU A 64 -2.23 -2.19 21.11
N ALA A 65 -3.08 -2.24 22.13
CA ALA A 65 -2.66 -2.44 23.52
C ALA A 65 -2.00 -3.82 23.74
N GLY A 66 -2.42 -4.83 22.97
CA GLY A 66 -1.83 -6.17 23.00
C GLY A 66 -0.65 -6.38 22.04
N MET A 67 -0.33 -5.39 21.20
CA MET A 67 0.70 -5.51 20.17
C MET A 67 2.02 -4.87 20.63
N PRO A 68 3.18 -5.39 20.17
CA PRO A 68 4.49 -4.83 20.50
C PRO A 68 4.79 -3.51 19.75
N TRP A 69 3.78 -2.89 19.13
CA TRP A 69 3.94 -1.72 18.26
C TRP A 69 3.70 -0.41 18.99
N GLU A 70 4.46 -0.18 20.06
CA GLU A 70 4.43 1.06 20.85
C GLU A 70 4.40 2.34 19.97
N PRO A 71 5.23 2.47 18.90
CA PRO A 71 5.16 3.59 17.96
C PRO A 71 3.79 3.91 17.34
N LEU A 72 2.88 2.93 17.22
CA LEU A 72 1.55 3.16 16.65
C LEU A 72 0.52 3.61 17.68
N ARG A 73 0.78 3.40 18.97
CA ARG A 73 -0.18 3.74 20.04
C ARG A 73 -0.56 5.21 20.07
N PRO A 74 0.35 6.19 19.84
CA PRO A 74 -0.04 7.60 19.75
C PRO A 74 -1.05 7.85 18.63
N LEU A 75 -0.82 7.29 17.43
CA LEU A 75 -1.73 7.45 16.29
C LEU A 75 -3.08 6.82 16.61
N ALA A 76 -3.06 5.63 17.20
CA ALA A 76 -4.25 4.90 17.60
C ALA A 76 -5.11 5.71 18.58
N ARG A 77 -4.51 6.23 19.65
CA ARG A 77 -5.19 7.05 20.66
C ARG A 77 -5.69 8.36 20.09
N HIS A 78 -4.93 9.00 19.21
CA HIS A 78 -5.35 10.23 18.54
C HIS A 78 -6.58 9.96 17.66
N LEU A 79 -6.57 8.89 16.88
CA LEU A 79 -7.72 8.46 16.07
C LEU A 79 -8.91 8.02 16.94
N GLU A 80 -8.68 7.43 18.12
CA GLU A 80 -9.74 7.09 19.09
C GLU A 80 -10.41 8.34 19.70
N GLY A 81 -9.61 9.32 20.11
CA GLY A 81 -10.08 10.48 20.86
C GLY A 81 -10.66 11.59 19.98
N GLU A 82 -9.96 11.95 18.90
CA GLU A 82 -10.33 13.06 18.02
C GLU A 82 -11.07 12.59 16.76
N GLY A 83 -10.99 11.29 16.45
CA GLY A 83 -11.40 10.78 15.15
C GLY A 83 -10.44 11.20 14.03
N PRO A 84 -10.65 10.70 12.81
CA PRO A 84 -9.91 11.18 11.65
C PRO A 84 -10.48 12.55 11.24
N PRO A 85 -9.66 13.59 11.05
CA PRO A 85 -10.15 14.89 10.59
C PRO A 85 -10.61 14.90 9.12
N TRP A 86 -10.53 13.76 8.43
CA TRP A 86 -10.98 13.57 7.04
C TRP A 86 -12.10 12.53 6.95
N PRO A 87 -12.96 12.61 5.93
CA PRO A 87 -13.91 11.54 5.63
C PRO A 87 -13.15 10.23 5.43
N THR A 88 -13.41 9.25 6.28
CA THR A 88 -12.86 7.90 6.13
C THR A 88 -13.93 7.03 5.49
N HIS A 89 -13.57 6.37 4.39
CA HIS A 89 -14.32 5.21 3.90
C HIS A 89 -13.84 3.98 4.67
N HIS A 90 -14.62 2.90 4.68
CA HIS A 90 -14.08 1.56 4.91
C HIS A 90 -12.91 1.39 3.94
N GLY A 91 -11.67 1.31 4.42
CA GLY A 91 -10.57 1.63 3.50
C GLY A 91 -9.37 2.26 4.14
N ALA A 92 -9.65 3.22 5.02
CA ALA A 92 -8.78 4.38 5.08
C ALA A 92 -7.46 4.13 5.78
N TRP A 93 -7.33 3.11 6.63
CA TRP A 93 -6.09 2.80 7.33
C TRP A 93 -5.58 1.41 6.93
N THR A 94 -4.38 1.38 6.36
CA THR A 94 -3.68 0.19 5.90
C THR A 94 -2.40 0.01 6.70
N LEU A 95 -2.10 -1.24 7.04
CA LEU A 95 -0.85 -1.65 7.67
C LEU A 95 -0.14 -2.63 6.72
N GLU A 96 1.13 -2.37 6.41
CA GLU A 96 1.98 -3.21 5.56
C GLU A 96 3.09 -3.83 6.42
N PHE A 97 3.19 -5.16 6.41
CA PHE A 97 4.13 -5.98 7.17
C PHE A 97 5.16 -6.60 6.22
N ASP A 98 6.42 -6.20 6.37
CA ASP A 98 7.53 -6.89 5.70
C ASP A 98 7.80 -8.21 6.43
N LEU A 99 7.45 -9.35 5.81
CA LEU A 99 7.54 -10.66 6.49
C LEU A 99 8.94 -11.30 6.39
N ASP A 100 9.97 -10.50 6.19
CA ASP A 100 11.36 -10.95 5.98
C ASP A 100 12.11 -11.31 7.27
N THR A 101 11.45 -11.22 8.42
CA THR A 101 12.10 -10.85 9.68
C THR A 101 12.01 -11.81 10.88
N ASP A 102 12.03 -13.14 10.87
CA ASP A 102 11.81 -14.06 12.05
C ASP A 102 10.64 -13.83 13.05
N GLU A 103 10.30 -12.61 13.46
CA GLU A 103 9.12 -12.20 14.20
C GLU A 103 7.84 -12.65 13.48
N PRO A 104 6.89 -13.31 14.19
CA PRO A 104 5.62 -13.75 13.61
C PRO A 104 4.79 -12.61 13.00
N LEU A 105 4.78 -11.46 13.66
CA LEU A 105 4.10 -10.26 13.16
C LEU A 105 4.94 -9.01 13.48
N PRO A 106 5.80 -8.57 12.55
CA PRO A 106 6.71 -7.47 12.79
C PRO A 106 5.99 -6.12 12.89
N MET A 107 6.71 -5.08 13.31
CA MET A 107 6.22 -3.70 13.20
C MET A 107 5.74 -3.42 11.76
N PRO A 108 4.52 -2.90 11.54
CA PRO A 108 4.09 -2.54 10.20
C PRO A 108 4.46 -1.12 9.82
N SER A 109 4.61 -0.86 8.53
CA SER A 109 4.37 0.47 7.98
C SER A 109 2.88 0.80 8.06
N SER A 110 2.53 2.06 8.28
CA SER A 110 1.15 2.48 8.49
C SER A 110 0.79 3.59 7.54
N PHE A 111 -0.31 3.43 6.80
CA PHE A 111 -0.75 4.38 5.79
C PHE A 111 -2.22 4.71 5.94
N VAL A 112 -2.54 5.98 5.76
CA VAL A 112 -3.89 6.46 5.60
C VAL A 112 -4.11 6.90 4.15
N THR A 113 -5.17 6.41 3.53
CA THR A 113 -5.57 6.77 2.17
C THR A 113 -6.80 7.68 2.19
N PHE A 114 -6.88 8.58 1.20
CA PHE A 114 -7.95 9.58 1.11
C PHE A 114 -8.85 9.29 -0.10
N GLY A 115 -10.17 9.47 0.10
CA GLY A 115 -11.18 9.37 -0.95
C GLY A 115 -11.19 10.57 -1.90
N ALA A 116 -11.82 10.39 -3.06
CA ALA A 116 -11.91 11.43 -4.10
C ALA A 116 -12.71 12.68 -3.67
N SER A 117 -13.56 12.58 -2.64
CA SER A 117 -14.39 13.67 -2.13
C SER A 117 -13.67 14.64 -1.18
N ALA A 118 -12.37 14.44 -0.91
CA ALA A 118 -11.58 15.30 -0.03
C ALA A 118 -11.23 16.68 -0.65
N GLU A 119 -11.91 17.10 -1.73
CA GLU A 119 -11.58 18.29 -2.53
C GLU A 119 -11.60 19.62 -1.73
N ASN A 120 -12.22 19.62 -0.54
CA ASN A 120 -12.34 20.79 0.32
C ASN A 120 -11.39 20.80 1.54
N GLN A 121 -10.55 19.78 1.73
CA GLN A 121 -9.63 19.73 2.88
C GLN A 121 -8.20 20.05 2.48
N SER A 122 -7.53 20.87 3.29
CA SER A 122 -6.13 21.21 3.03
C SER A 122 -5.25 19.98 3.27
N PRO A 123 -4.47 19.51 2.27
CA PRO A 123 -3.48 18.45 2.44
C PRO A 123 -2.56 18.67 3.65
N TRP A 124 -2.30 19.94 3.99
CA TRP A 124 -1.51 20.35 5.13
C TRP A 124 -2.12 20.02 6.49
N GLN A 125 -3.44 20.16 6.64
CA GLN A 125 -4.11 19.85 7.91
C GLN A 125 -4.06 18.34 8.17
N ILE A 126 -4.41 17.55 7.16
CA ILE A 126 -4.33 16.08 7.19
C ILE A 126 -2.91 15.61 7.52
N LEU A 127 -1.90 16.16 6.82
CA LEU A 127 -0.48 15.92 7.08
C LEU A 127 -0.09 16.24 8.52
N GLN A 128 -0.57 17.37 9.02
CA GLN A 128 -0.25 17.82 10.37
C GLN A 128 -0.82 16.87 11.41
N HIS A 129 -2.10 16.53 11.30
CA HIS A 129 -2.78 15.61 12.21
C HIS A 129 -2.16 14.22 12.21
N LEU A 130 -1.86 13.65 11.04
CA LEU A 130 -1.22 12.33 10.97
C LEU A 130 0.16 12.33 11.61
N TRP A 131 0.94 13.40 11.44
CA TRP A 131 2.25 13.51 12.04
C TRP A 131 2.19 13.69 13.55
N GLU A 132 1.34 14.60 14.02
CA GLU A 132 1.15 14.87 15.44
C GLU A 132 0.61 13.63 16.16
N GLY A 133 -0.40 12.98 15.58
CA GLY A 133 -0.93 11.71 16.06
C GLY A 133 0.13 10.60 16.05
N SER A 134 0.88 10.43 14.96
CA SER A 134 1.89 9.36 14.85
C SER A 134 3.13 9.54 15.71
N ARG A 135 3.54 10.78 15.97
CA ARG A 135 4.78 11.09 16.70
C ARG A 135 4.53 11.60 18.12
N GLY A 136 3.28 11.87 18.49
CA GLY A 136 2.91 12.50 19.76
C GLY A 136 3.53 13.89 19.96
N ARG A 137 3.95 14.56 18.87
CA ARG A 137 4.63 15.86 18.92
C ARG A 137 4.35 16.71 17.69
N ALA A 138 4.31 18.02 17.90
CA ALA A 138 4.22 19.00 16.84
C ALA A 138 5.41 18.92 15.86
N TRP A 139 5.19 19.39 14.64
CA TRP A 139 6.24 19.50 13.64
C TRP A 139 7.34 20.48 14.07
N GLU A 140 8.59 20.03 14.01
CA GLU A 140 9.74 20.93 14.09
C GLU A 140 9.87 21.75 12.80
N ALA A 141 10.46 22.95 12.90
CA ALA A 141 10.61 23.86 11.75
C ALA A 141 11.33 23.21 10.55
N LYS A 142 12.33 22.35 10.83
CA LYS A 142 13.10 21.62 9.82
C LYS A 142 12.24 20.62 9.04
N ASP A 143 11.33 19.92 9.73
CA ASP A 143 10.44 18.93 9.12
C ASP A 143 9.41 19.65 8.25
N ARG A 144 8.86 20.77 8.73
CA ARG A 144 7.92 21.60 7.94
C ARG A 144 8.59 22.10 6.66
N ALA A 145 9.84 22.54 6.74
CA ALA A 145 10.59 23.01 5.57
C ALA A 145 10.87 21.87 4.58
N ALA A 146 11.25 20.68 5.05
CA ALA A 146 11.48 19.51 4.22
C ALA A 146 10.20 19.09 3.47
N LEU A 147 9.06 19.02 4.18
CA LEU A 147 7.77 18.72 3.57
C LEU A 147 7.34 19.81 2.57
N LYS A 148 7.49 21.11 2.90
CA LYS A 148 7.18 22.21 1.97
C LYS A 148 8.00 22.10 0.69
N ASN A 149 9.28 21.80 0.81
CA ASN A 149 10.16 21.62 -0.34
C ASN A 149 9.78 20.38 -1.17
N LEU A 150 9.38 19.29 -0.53
CA LEU A 150 8.87 18.12 -1.24
C LEU A 150 7.58 18.44 -2.00
N LEU A 151 6.60 19.05 -1.33
CA LEU A 151 5.30 19.42 -1.92
C LEU A 151 5.45 20.40 -3.08
N ARG A 152 6.37 21.37 -3.01
CA ARG A 152 6.70 22.25 -4.14
C ARG A 152 7.28 21.52 -5.34
N ARG A 153 7.98 20.41 -5.11
CA ARG A 153 8.57 19.60 -6.18
C ARG A 153 7.59 18.57 -6.70
N CYS A 154 6.49 18.30 -6.00
CA CYS A 154 5.51 17.29 -6.38
C CYS A 154 4.98 17.54 -7.78
N PRO A 155 4.77 16.48 -8.58
CA PRO A 155 4.04 16.60 -9.83
C PRO A 155 2.64 17.15 -9.53
N GLU A 156 2.00 17.73 -10.55
CA GLU A 156 0.57 18.01 -10.47
C GLU A 156 -0.17 16.71 -10.12
N GLY A 157 -0.93 16.76 -9.04
CA GLY A 157 -1.60 15.59 -8.48
C GLY A 157 -2.39 15.92 -7.23
N LYS A 158 -3.34 15.06 -6.90
CA LYS A 158 -4.14 15.16 -5.68
C LYS A 158 -3.52 14.30 -4.59
N LEU A 159 -3.53 14.78 -3.34
CA LEU A 159 -3.08 13.96 -2.21
C LEU A 159 -3.94 12.70 -2.13
N ALA A 160 -3.31 11.52 -2.27
CA ALA A 160 -4.01 10.23 -2.26
C ALA A 160 -3.83 9.47 -0.94
N GLY A 161 -2.77 9.78 -0.20
CA GLY A 161 -2.51 9.13 1.08
C GLY A 161 -1.19 9.53 1.70
N LEU A 162 -1.02 9.16 2.96
CA LEU A 162 0.12 9.49 3.80
C LEU A 162 0.40 8.37 4.79
N GLY A 163 1.64 8.22 5.21
CA GLY A 163 1.95 7.23 6.23
C GLY A 163 3.35 7.32 6.77
N PHE A 164 3.72 6.30 7.53
CA PHE A 164 5.03 6.15 8.13
C PHE A 164 5.57 4.76 7.87
N LEU A 165 6.82 4.71 7.44
CA LEU A 165 7.57 3.48 7.26
C LEU A 165 8.26 3.11 8.58
N TYR A 166 7.50 2.76 9.62
CA TYR A 166 8.03 2.52 10.96
C TYR A 166 9.22 1.53 11.01
N PRO A 167 9.24 0.43 10.24
CA PRO A 167 10.35 -0.52 10.26
C PRO A 167 11.65 0.01 9.69
N ARG A 168 11.63 1.17 9.01
CA ARG A 168 12.84 1.77 8.41
C ARG A 168 13.49 2.73 9.40
N THR A 169 14.82 2.83 9.34
CA THR A 169 15.60 3.75 10.17
C THR A 169 15.07 5.18 10.08
N GLY A 170 14.77 5.78 11.24
CA GLY A 170 14.18 7.12 11.35
C GLY A 170 12.66 7.18 11.14
N SER A 171 12.01 6.06 10.81
CA SER A 171 10.58 5.92 10.57
C SER A 171 10.03 7.00 9.62
N PRO A 172 10.61 7.12 8.42
CA PRO A 172 10.33 8.23 7.51
C PRO A 172 8.85 8.28 7.14
N ALA A 173 8.31 9.48 7.00
CA ALA A 173 6.97 9.64 6.46
C ALA A 173 6.96 9.24 4.97
N ARG A 174 5.81 8.87 4.43
CA ARG A 174 5.60 8.59 3.00
C ARG A 174 4.44 9.43 2.48
N LEU A 175 4.70 10.13 1.39
CA LEU A 175 3.69 10.87 0.63
C LEU A 175 3.18 10.00 -0.52
N MET A 176 1.87 10.00 -0.77
CA MET A 176 1.23 9.36 -1.92
C MET A 176 0.35 10.35 -2.67
N LEU A 177 0.53 10.46 -3.99
CA LEU A 177 -0.14 11.42 -4.85
C LEU A 177 -0.81 10.71 -6.03
N ALA A 178 -2.11 10.93 -6.21
CA ALA A 178 -2.78 10.55 -7.44
C ALA A 178 -2.33 11.49 -8.56
N VAL A 179 -1.76 10.94 -9.62
CA VAL A 179 -1.24 11.70 -10.77
C VAL A 179 -2.04 11.36 -12.01
N PRO A 180 -2.23 12.31 -12.95
CA PRO A 180 -3.10 12.09 -14.10
C PRO A 180 -2.53 11.13 -15.14
N ASN A 181 -1.20 11.03 -15.25
CA ASN A 181 -0.51 10.13 -16.18
C ASN A 181 1.00 10.09 -15.86
N ALA A 182 1.76 9.21 -16.54
CA ALA A 182 3.20 9.10 -16.30
C ALA A 182 4.00 10.33 -16.77
N LYS A 183 3.50 11.09 -17.76
CA LYS A 183 4.15 12.33 -18.22
C LYS A 183 4.20 13.39 -17.11
N ALA A 184 3.18 13.48 -16.26
CA ALA A 184 3.15 14.36 -15.09
C ALA A 184 4.32 14.07 -14.12
N LEU A 185 4.84 12.84 -14.09
CA LEU A 185 5.96 12.43 -13.24
C LEU A 185 7.34 12.86 -13.77
N SER A 186 7.42 13.45 -14.96
CA SER A 186 8.69 13.77 -15.62
C SER A 186 9.60 14.67 -14.78
N GLY A 187 9.05 15.64 -14.04
CA GLY A 187 9.80 16.49 -13.12
C GLY A 187 10.41 15.73 -11.93
N TRP A 188 9.77 14.65 -11.47
CA TRP A 188 10.23 13.82 -10.36
C TRP A 188 11.18 12.71 -10.78
N LEU A 189 10.85 12.05 -11.89
CA LEU A 189 11.55 10.86 -12.34
C LEU A 189 12.65 11.17 -13.35
N GLY A 190 12.71 12.39 -13.89
CA GLY A 190 13.54 12.72 -15.03
C GLY A 190 13.21 11.77 -16.19
N ARG A 191 14.22 11.19 -16.85
CA ARG A 191 13.99 10.22 -17.94
C ARG A 191 13.32 8.91 -17.50
N ARG A 192 13.32 8.58 -16.20
CA ARG A 192 12.74 7.33 -15.68
C ARG A 192 11.22 7.26 -15.85
N HIS A 193 10.52 8.40 -16.01
CA HIS A 193 9.08 8.39 -16.29
C HIS A 193 8.73 7.61 -17.55
N ARG A 194 9.66 7.52 -18.53
CA ARG A 194 9.45 6.74 -19.75
C ARG A 194 9.30 5.24 -19.48
N GLN A 195 9.88 4.73 -18.39
CA GLN A 195 9.69 3.33 -18.00
C GLN A 195 8.28 3.10 -17.43
N VAL A 196 7.76 4.10 -16.69
CA VAL A 196 6.38 4.09 -16.19
C VAL A 196 5.40 4.16 -17.36
N GLU A 197 5.65 5.04 -18.34
CA GLU A 197 4.86 5.14 -19.57
C GLU A 197 4.94 3.85 -20.41
N ALA A 198 6.13 3.27 -20.58
CA ALA A 198 6.28 2.02 -21.34
C ALA A 198 5.53 0.85 -20.69
N LEU A 199 5.47 0.82 -19.35
CA LEU A 199 4.79 -0.23 -18.62
C LEU A 199 3.27 0.00 -18.56
N PHE A 200 2.83 1.19 -18.13
CA PHE A 200 1.44 1.49 -17.78
C PHE A 200 0.70 2.40 -18.76
N GLY A 201 1.39 3.00 -19.73
CA GLY A 201 0.81 3.93 -20.69
C GLY A 201 -0.36 3.30 -21.44
N GLY A 202 -1.51 3.98 -21.40
CA GLY A 202 -2.77 3.54 -22.00
C GLY A 202 -3.48 2.39 -21.28
N LEU A 203 -2.89 1.81 -20.23
CA LEU A 203 -3.44 0.66 -19.50
C LEU A 203 -4.03 1.04 -18.13
N ALA A 204 -3.29 1.84 -17.35
CA ALA A 204 -3.70 2.15 -16.00
C ALA A 204 -4.78 3.24 -15.98
N GLU A 205 -5.92 2.97 -15.35
CA GLU A 205 -6.98 3.98 -15.17
C GLU A 205 -6.63 4.98 -14.07
N ARG A 206 -5.75 4.58 -13.13
CA ARG A 206 -5.24 5.47 -12.07
C ARG A 206 -3.81 5.15 -11.71
N LEU A 207 -3.01 6.21 -11.56
CA LEU A 207 -1.64 6.15 -11.05
C LEU A 207 -1.53 6.87 -9.71
N VAL A 208 -0.84 6.25 -8.76
CA VAL A 208 -0.45 6.86 -7.49
C VAL A 208 1.07 6.82 -7.35
N ALA A 209 1.70 7.98 -7.27
CA ALA A 209 3.14 8.11 -7.02
C ALA A 209 3.40 8.30 -5.54
N ALA A 210 4.29 7.49 -4.98
CA ALA A 210 4.65 7.52 -3.58
C ALA A 210 6.15 7.69 -3.36
N THR A 211 6.52 8.47 -2.34
CA THR A 211 7.92 8.75 -2.00
C THR A 211 8.10 8.93 -0.50
N ALA A 212 9.23 8.48 0.03
CA ALA A 212 9.60 8.71 1.43
C ALA A 212 10.10 10.15 1.64
N ILE A 213 9.71 10.75 2.76
CA ILE A 213 10.06 12.09 3.20
C ILE A 213 11.16 11.97 4.25
N HIS A 214 12.40 11.74 3.81
CA HIS A 214 13.54 11.77 4.74
C HIS A 214 14.86 12.07 4.01
N PRO A 215 15.78 12.86 4.62
CA PRO A 215 17.04 13.24 3.97
C PRO A 215 17.98 12.07 3.67
N LYS A 216 17.83 10.95 4.39
CA LYS A 216 18.71 9.77 4.28
C LYS A 216 18.04 8.54 3.66
N THR A 217 16.74 8.55 3.41
CA THR A 217 16.16 7.47 2.60
C THR A 217 16.52 7.75 1.15
N GLU A 218 17.17 6.78 0.50
CA GLU A 218 17.42 6.85 -0.93
C GLU A 218 16.14 7.27 -1.66
N SER A 219 16.30 8.10 -2.70
CA SER A 219 15.21 8.72 -3.46
C SER A 219 14.47 7.70 -4.34
N SER A 220 13.89 6.68 -3.73
CA SER A 220 13.04 5.69 -4.38
C SER A 220 11.63 6.25 -4.48
N ILE A 221 11.13 6.34 -5.70
CA ILE A 221 9.73 6.64 -5.96
C ILE A 221 9.07 5.31 -6.34
N SER A 222 7.89 5.03 -5.82
CA SER A 222 7.08 3.90 -6.28
C SER A 222 5.83 4.39 -6.97
N ILE A 223 5.42 3.71 -8.03
CA ILE A 223 4.19 3.99 -8.76
C ILE A 223 3.24 2.82 -8.57
N GLU A 224 2.11 3.04 -7.94
CA GLU A 224 0.98 2.11 -7.95
C GLU A 224 0.12 2.42 -9.17
N ALA A 225 -0.11 1.41 -9.99
CA ALA A 225 -0.95 1.47 -11.16
C ALA A 225 -2.16 0.56 -10.95
N TYR A 226 -3.34 1.17 -10.89
CA TYR A 226 -4.62 0.48 -10.72
C TYR A 226 -5.16 0.12 -12.10
N LEU A 227 -5.60 -1.14 -12.23
CA LEU A 227 -6.12 -1.73 -13.46
C LEU A 227 -7.49 -2.38 -13.19
N TRP A 228 -8.56 -1.84 -13.76
CA TRP A 228 -9.92 -2.35 -13.54
C TRP A 228 -10.39 -3.27 -14.65
N GLN A 229 -9.99 -3.01 -15.90
CA GLN A 229 -10.34 -3.85 -17.04
C GLN A 229 -9.52 -5.14 -17.10
N ALA A 230 -10.15 -6.26 -17.43
CA ALA A 230 -9.49 -7.57 -17.49
C ALA A 230 -8.47 -7.63 -18.64
N GLU A 231 -8.79 -7.01 -19.78
CA GLU A 231 -7.95 -6.98 -20.99
C GLU A 231 -6.63 -6.24 -20.74
N ALA A 232 -6.67 -5.21 -19.89
CA ALA A 232 -5.47 -4.44 -19.53
C ALA A 232 -4.45 -5.28 -18.74
N TRP A 233 -4.90 -6.32 -18.03
CA TRP A 233 -4.02 -7.23 -17.31
C TRP A 233 -3.22 -8.15 -18.23
N SER A 234 -3.83 -8.65 -19.30
CA SER A 234 -3.14 -9.46 -20.32
C SER A 234 -2.01 -8.68 -20.98
N GLU A 235 -2.29 -7.46 -21.42
CA GLU A 235 -1.26 -6.61 -22.02
C GLU A 235 -0.18 -6.21 -21.01
N LEU A 236 -0.55 -5.87 -19.77
CA LEU A 236 0.41 -5.57 -18.72
C LEU A 236 1.33 -6.76 -18.43
N ALA A 237 0.79 -7.98 -18.37
CA ALA A 237 1.57 -9.19 -18.11
C ALA A 237 2.63 -9.43 -19.20
N GLU A 238 2.29 -9.23 -20.48
CA GLU A 238 3.25 -9.29 -21.58
C GLU A 238 4.33 -8.21 -21.46
N ARG A 239 3.94 -6.96 -21.16
CA ARG A 239 4.89 -5.84 -20.98
C ARG A 239 5.85 -6.13 -19.83
N LEU A 240 5.35 -6.64 -18.71
CA LEU A 240 6.16 -7.01 -17.54
C LEU A 240 7.21 -8.07 -17.87
N VAL A 241 6.84 -9.13 -18.59
CA VAL A 241 7.77 -10.20 -19.00
C VAL A 241 8.80 -9.66 -19.99
N ARG A 242 8.35 -8.92 -21.02
CA ARG A 242 9.23 -8.32 -22.05
C ARG A 242 10.26 -7.37 -21.44
N MET A 243 9.88 -6.63 -20.42
CA MET A 243 10.76 -5.71 -19.71
C MET A 243 11.65 -6.40 -18.65
N GLY A 244 11.51 -7.71 -18.46
CA GLY A 244 12.26 -8.46 -17.45
C GLY A 244 11.87 -8.11 -16.01
N LEU A 245 10.64 -7.62 -15.80
CA LEU A 245 10.10 -7.23 -14.50
C LEU A 245 9.22 -8.32 -13.87
N CYS A 246 8.85 -9.35 -14.64
CA CYS A 246 8.08 -10.50 -14.18
C CYS A 246 8.55 -11.78 -14.87
N LEU A 247 8.58 -12.89 -14.14
CA LEU A 247 8.80 -14.21 -14.72
C LEU A 247 7.55 -14.70 -15.48
N PRO A 248 7.69 -15.47 -16.58
CA PRO A 248 6.55 -15.90 -17.39
C PRO A 248 5.48 -16.72 -16.63
N ASP A 249 5.89 -17.57 -15.70
CA ASP A 249 4.99 -18.35 -14.85
C ASP A 249 4.25 -17.49 -13.82
N ARG A 250 4.92 -16.48 -13.25
CA ARG A 250 4.30 -15.49 -12.37
C ARG A 250 3.30 -14.62 -13.15
N ALA A 251 3.62 -14.25 -14.38
CA ALA A 251 2.71 -13.52 -15.25
C ALA A 251 1.42 -14.32 -15.52
N ARG A 252 1.54 -15.61 -15.87
CA ARG A 252 0.38 -16.50 -16.00
C ARG A 252 -0.44 -16.59 -14.71
N ALA A 253 0.24 -16.68 -13.57
CA ALA A 253 -0.44 -16.70 -12.28
C ALA A 253 -1.20 -15.39 -11.97
N LEU A 254 -0.70 -14.23 -12.38
CA LEU A 254 -1.44 -12.96 -12.27
C LEU A 254 -2.73 -12.99 -13.09
N LEU A 255 -2.67 -13.49 -14.32
CA LEU A 255 -3.85 -13.58 -15.20
C LEU A 255 -4.91 -14.51 -14.60
N LEU A 256 -4.51 -15.66 -14.07
CA LEU A 256 -5.42 -16.56 -13.35
C LEU A 256 -6.13 -15.86 -12.18
N LEU A 257 -5.45 -14.98 -11.45
CA LEU A 257 -6.09 -14.21 -10.36
C LEU A 257 -7.11 -13.19 -10.89
N THR A 258 -6.89 -12.63 -12.08
CA THR A 258 -7.80 -11.65 -12.68
C THR A 258 -9.06 -12.29 -13.26
N GLU A 259 -8.97 -13.54 -13.72
CA GLU A 259 -10.08 -14.34 -14.23
C GLU A 259 -10.98 -14.86 -13.09
N ASN A 260 -10.43 -15.09 -11.90
CA ASN A 260 -11.14 -15.61 -10.72
C ASN A 260 -11.81 -14.51 -9.87
N ARG A 261 -12.23 -13.38 -10.48
CA ARG A 261 -13.07 -12.39 -9.80
C ARG A 261 -14.37 -13.07 -9.38
N ALA A 262 -14.62 -13.17 -8.08
CA ALA A 262 -15.74 -13.93 -7.54
C ALA A 262 -17.07 -13.41 -8.10
N PRO A 263 -17.95 -14.28 -8.63
CA PRO A 263 -19.37 -14.00 -8.70
C PRO A 263 -19.89 -13.94 -7.25
N SER A 264 -20.56 -12.85 -6.91
CA SER A 264 -21.27 -12.58 -5.64
C SER A 264 -21.33 -13.72 -4.61
N GLY A 265 -20.80 -13.49 -3.40
CA GLY A 265 -21.12 -14.28 -2.21
C GLY A 265 -20.01 -15.08 -1.52
N GLY A 266 -18.73 -14.86 -1.80
CA GLY A 266 -17.63 -15.55 -1.09
C GLY A 266 -16.33 -14.74 -1.03
N ALA A 267 -15.37 -15.19 -0.20
CA ALA A 267 -14.05 -14.57 -0.07
C ALA A 267 -13.41 -14.37 -1.46
N TRP A 268 -13.28 -13.12 -1.89
CA TRP A 268 -12.71 -12.79 -3.20
C TRP A 268 -11.19 -12.87 -3.15
N CYS A 269 -10.56 -13.12 -4.29
CA CYS A 269 -9.18 -12.72 -4.53
C CYS A 269 -9.23 -11.77 -5.70
N SER A 270 -8.99 -10.48 -5.48
CA SER A 270 -8.95 -9.48 -6.55
C SER A 270 -7.52 -8.99 -6.72
N LEU A 271 -7.11 -8.81 -7.98
CA LEU A 271 -5.89 -8.10 -8.30
C LEU A 271 -6.31 -6.71 -8.81
N ASN A 272 -6.05 -5.68 -8.01
CA ASN A 272 -6.54 -4.33 -8.28
C ASN A 272 -5.43 -3.39 -8.79
N HIS A 273 -4.19 -3.67 -8.45
CA HIS A 273 -3.05 -2.86 -8.86
C HIS A 273 -1.72 -3.63 -8.82
N VAL A 274 -0.72 -3.04 -9.47
CA VAL A 274 0.69 -3.39 -9.30
C VAL A 274 1.47 -2.16 -8.85
N LYS A 275 2.59 -2.37 -8.17
CA LYS A 275 3.50 -1.32 -7.71
C LYS A 275 4.86 -1.49 -8.36
N MET A 276 5.29 -0.47 -9.10
CA MET A 276 6.63 -0.38 -9.63
C MET A 276 7.49 0.46 -8.70
N ALA A 277 8.56 -0.12 -8.14
CA ALA A 277 9.57 0.62 -7.39
C ALA A 277 10.69 1.09 -8.33
N LEU A 278 10.99 2.39 -8.30
CA LEU A 278 12.02 3.05 -9.09
C LEU A 278 13.08 3.62 -8.15
N PRO A 279 14.11 2.84 -7.80
CA PRO A 279 15.20 3.34 -6.97
C PRO A 279 16.00 4.42 -7.72
N SER A 280 16.75 5.24 -6.98
CA SER A 280 17.63 6.26 -7.56
C SER A 280 18.83 5.62 -8.28
N LYS A 281 19.24 4.43 -7.85
CA LYS A 281 20.27 3.58 -8.45
C LYS A 281 19.76 2.14 -8.54
N GLY A 282 20.15 1.42 -9.58
CA GLY A 282 19.75 0.02 -9.79
C GLY A 282 18.54 -0.16 -10.72
N LYS A 283 18.02 -1.38 -10.77
CA LYS A 283 16.91 -1.76 -11.66
C LYS A 283 15.57 -1.51 -10.98
N ALA A 284 14.56 -1.19 -11.78
CA ALA A 284 13.19 -1.19 -11.31
C ALA A 284 12.75 -2.59 -10.89
N SER A 285 11.79 -2.66 -9.98
CA SER A 285 11.13 -3.91 -9.59
C SER A 285 9.63 -3.70 -9.52
N VAL A 286 8.87 -4.79 -9.67
CA VAL A 286 7.40 -4.75 -9.62
C VAL A 286 6.89 -5.75 -8.60
N LYS A 287 5.88 -5.34 -7.84
CA LYS A 287 5.07 -6.19 -6.97
C LYS A 287 3.62 -6.18 -7.43
N ALA A 288 2.95 -7.32 -7.33
CA ALA A 288 1.51 -7.44 -7.49
C ALA A 288 0.81 -7.48 -6.12
N TYR A 289 -0.42 -6.97 -6.07
CA TYR A 289 -1.19 -6.84 -4.83
C TYR A 289 -2.48 -7.66 -4.86
N PRO A 290 -2.43 -9.01 -4.75
CA PRO A 290 -3.62 -9.81 -4.52
C PRO A 290 -4.30 -9.42 -3.20
N ALA A 291 -5.59 -9.11 -3.25
CA ALA A 291 -6.39 -8.69 -2.11
C ALA A 291 -7.51 -9.70 -1.82
N PHE A 292 -7.77 -9.95 -0.54
CA PHE A 292 -8.74 -10.90 0.01
C PHE A 292 -9.65 -10.17 1.00
N GLY A 293 -10.96 -10.32 0.87
CA GLY A 293 -11.92 -9.66 1.74
C GLY A 293 -13.33 -10.22 1.57
N ALA A 294 -14.23 -9.76 2.44
CA ALA A 294 -15.65 -10.01 2.34
C ALA A 294 -16.33 -8.90 1.52
N GLU A 295 -17.30 -9.24 0.66
CA GLU A 295 -18.03 -8.26 -0.17
C GLU A 295 -18.76 -7.19 0.66
N ASN A 296 -19.10 -7.50 1.92
CA ASN A 296 -19.75 -6.59 2.84
C ASN A 296 -18.90 -6.41 4.11
N PRO A 297 -18.58 -5.17 4.52
CA PRO A 297 -17.83 -4.86 5.74
C PRO A 297 -18.41 -5.41 7.06
N GLY A 298 -19.61 -6.01 7.05
CA GLY A 298 -20.27 -6.65 8.20
C GLY A 298 -20.46 -8.17 8.09
N GLY A 299 -19.77 -8.84 7.15
CA GLY A 299 -19.91 -10.27 6.89
C GLY A 299 -19.07 -11.19 7.79
N PHE A 300 -18.12 -10.67 8.56
CA PHE A 300 -17.43 -11.43 9.60
C PHE A 300 -18.30 -11.49 10.86
N LYS A 301 -19.36 -12.29 10.80
CA LYS A 301 -19.83 -12.98 12.01
C LYS A 301 -19.30 -14.40 11.91
N ALA A 302 -18.16 -14.65 12.56
CA ALA A 302 -17.81 -16.02 12.91
C ALA A 302 -18.89 -16.57 13.87
N PRO A 303 -19.15 -17.89 13.87
CA PRO A 303 -20.14 -18.51 14.75
C PRO A 303 -19.86 -18.25 16.24
#